data_AF-A0AAP7IR60-F1
#
_entry.id   AF-A0AAP7IR60-F1
#
_cell.length_a   1.000
_cell.length_b   1.000
_cell.length_c   1.000
_cell.angle_alpha   90.00
_cell.angle_beta   90.00
_cell.angle_gamma   90.00
#
_symmetry.space_group_name_H-M   'P 1'
#
loop_
_entity.id
_entity.type
_entity.pdbx_description
1 polymer ?
#
loop_
_entity_poly.entity_id
_entity_poly.type
_entity_poly.pdbx_seq_one_letter_code
_entity_poly.pdbx_strand_id
1 'polypeptide(L)'
;MLGKQLKLLREQKGYSQNQISEYLGTTRQTISNWENDKTIIDSHSLIRLADFYQISLDELCGRTKIPVYKNSKIKSMILANACTLWTCFTSAHR
;
A
#
# COMPACT_ATOMS: atom_id res chain seq x y z
N MET A 1 -8.06 9.89 -5.50
CA MET A 1 -8.10 9.16 -6.79
C MET A 1 -6.68 8.86 -7.22
N LEU A 2 -6.49 7.79 -7.98
CA LEU A 2 -5.19 7.24 -8.35
C LEU A 2 -4.35 8.25 -9.15
N GLY A 3 -4.96 9.01 -10.07
CA GLY A 3 -4.24 10.00 -10.89
C GLY A 3 -3.51 11.07 -10.07
N LYS A 4 -4.17 11.60 -9.03
CA LYS A 4 -3.54 12.57 -8.10
C LYS A 4 -2.34 11.96 -7.36
N GLN A 5 -2.42 10.69 -6.97
CA GLN A 5 -1.32 9.99 -6.30
C GLN A 5 -0.13 9.78 -7.25
N LEU A 6 -0.39 9.40 -8.51
CA LEU A 6 0.64 9.27 -9.54
C LEU A 6 1.37 10.61 -9.77
N LYS A 7 0.61 11.70 -9.88
CA LYS A 7 1.18 13.04 -10.05
C LYS A 7 2.05 13.46 -8.86
N LEU A 8 1.55 13.24 -7.64
CA LEU A 8 2.29 13.53 -6.41
C LEU A 8 3.61 12.75 -6.36
N LEU A 9 3.55 11.44 -6.60
CA LEU A 9 4.73 10.57 -6.58
C LEU A 9 5.75 10.98 -7.64
N ARG A 10 5.28 11.31 -8.85
CA ARG A 10 6.12 11.82 -9.94
C ARG A 10 6.87 13.08 -9.50
N GLU A 11 6.16 14.05 -8.93
CA GLU A 11 6.72 15.33 -8.50
C GLU A 11 7.70 15.16 -7.32
N GLN A 12 7.37 14.29 -6.36
CA GLN A 12 8.25 13.95 -5.23
C GLN A 12 9.56 13.29 -5.67
N LYS A 13 9.50 12.46 -6.72
CA LYS A 13 10.67 11.77 -7.27
C LYS A 13 11.40 12.59 -8.35
N GLY A 14 10.88 13.77 -8.71
CA GLY A 14 11.53 14.69 -9.65
C GLY A 14 11.44 14.26 -11.13
N TYR A 15 10.50 13.39 -11.49
CA TYR A 15 10.35 12.95 -12.87
C TYR A 15 9.40 13.85 -13.69
N SER A 16 9.70 13.99 -14.98
CA SER A 16 8.79 14.56 -15.96
C SER A 16 7.82 13.51 -16.50
N GLN A 17 6.68 13.95 -17.02
CA GLN A 17 5.74 13.05 -17.72
C GLN A 17 6.39 12.38 -18.95
N ASN A 18 7.36 13.04 -19.60
CA ASN A 18 8.08 12.48 -20.74
C ASN A 18 8.94 11.29 -20.33
N GLN A 19 9.73 11.42 -19.26
CA GLN A 19 10.60 10.33 -18.77
C GLN A 19 9.80 9.07 -18.43
N ILE A 20 8.64 9.22 -17.80
CA ILE A 20 7.75 8.09 -17.50
C ILE A 20 7.18 7.50 -18.80
N SER A 21 6.77 8.35 -19.74
CA SER A 21 6.19 7.89 -21.00
C SER A 21 7.20 7.13 -21.86
N GLU A 22 8.46 7.58 -21.89
CA GLU A 22 9.57 6.91 -22.56
C GLU A 22 9.84 5.54 -21.95
N TYR A 23 9.93 5.47 -20.61
CA TYR A 23 10.10 4.20 -19.92
C TYR A 23 8.96 3.23 -20.22
N LEU A 24 7.71 3.69 -20.13
CA LEU A 24 6.52 2.85 -20.33
C LEU A 24 6.24 2.53 -21.81
N GLY A 25 6.90 3.18 -22.77
CA GLY A 25 6.60 3.03 -24.19
C GLY A 25 5.20 3.56 -24.54
N THR A 26 4.80 4.65 -23.91
CA THR A 26 3.51 5.33 -24.16
C THR A 26 3.73 6.81 -24.47
N THR A 27 2.66 7.57 -24.63
CA THR A 27 2.73 9.01 -24.91
C THR A 27 2.69 9.83 -23.62
N ARG A 28 3.34 11.01 -23.62
CA ARG A 28 3.18 12.02 -22.55
C ARG A 28 1.70 12.33 -22.28
N GLN A 29 0.88 12.38 -23.33
CA GLN A 29 -0.56 12.63 -23.21
C GLN A 29 -1.26 11.53 -22.42
N THR A 30 -0.85 10.27 -22.60
CA THR A 30 -1.36 9.14 -21.81
C THR A 30 -1.09 9.34 -20.32
N ILE A 31 0.15 9.71 -19.96
CA ILE A 31 0.52 10.00 -18.57
C ILE A 31 -0.30 11.15 -18.00
N SER A 32 -0.45 12.24 -18.76
CA SER A 32 -1.29 13.37 -18.38
C SER A 32 -2.75 12.96 -18.19
N ASN A 33 -3.30 12.12 -19.06
CA ASN A 33 -4.67 11.62 -18.92
C ASN A 33 -4.85 10.78 -17.65
N TRP A 34 -3.89 9.90 -17.33
CA TRP A 34 -3.91 9.14 -16.08
C TRP A 34 -3.81 10.03 -14.85
N GLU A 35 -2.91 11.03 -14.84
CA GLU A 35 -2.75 11.96 -13.71
C GLU A 35 -3.99 12.82 -13.46
N ASN A 36 -4.79 13.07 -14.49
CA ASN A 36 -6.03 13.85 -14.43
C ASN A 36 -7.30 12.97 -14.37
N ASP A 37 -7.15 11.67 -14.11
CA ASP A 37 -8.27 10.70 -14.04
C ASP A 37 -9.17 10.70 -15.30
N LYS A 38 -8.64 11.09 -16.48
CA LYS A 38 -9.38 11.13 -17.75
C LYS A 38 -9.54 9.75 -18.40
N THR A 39 -8.60 8.86 -18.15
CA THR A 39 -8.60 7.49 -18.65
C THR A 39 -8.21 6.54 -17.54
N ILE A 40 -8.77 5.33 -17.58
CA ILE A 40 -8.39 4.26 -16.65
C ILE A 40 -7.03 3.73 -17.08
N ILE A 41 -6.16 3.52 -16.10
CA ILE A 41 -4.86 2.87 -16.29
C ILE A 41 -5.04 1.35 -16.19
N ASP A 42 -4.40 0.60 -17.09
CA ASP A 42 -4.42 -0.85 -17.07
C ASP A 42 -3.44 -1.43 -16.02
N SER A 43 -3.63 -2.71 -15.66
CA SER A 43 -2.82 -3.38 -14.65
C SER A 43 -1.35 -3.55 -15.05
N HIS A 44 -1.04 -3.73 -16.33
CA HIS A 44 0.35 -3.86 -16.79
C HIS A 44 1.09 -2.54 -16.62
N SER A 45 0.47 -1.43 -17.03
CA SER A 45 1.03 -0.08 -16.82
C SER A 45 1.23 0.23 -15.34
N LEU A 46 0.32 -0.22 -14.47
CA LEU A 46 0.46 -0.06 -13.02
C LEU A 46 1.65 -0.82 -12.44
N ILE A 47 1.85 -2.08 -12.84
CA ILE A 47 3.00 -2.88 -12.41
C ILE A 47 4.29 -2.19 -12.85
N ARG A 48 4.35 -1.77 -14.12
CA ARG A 48 5.55 -1.09 -14.65
C ARG A 48 5.83 0.25 -13.97
N LEU A 49 4.80 1.00 -13.55
CA LEU A 49 4.97 2.20 -12.74
C LEU A 49 5.53 1.87 -11.36
N ALA A 50 5.04 0.81 -10.72
CA ALA A 50 5.57 0.36 -9.43
C ALA A 50 7.07 0.01 -9.55
N ASP A 51 7.45 -0.71 -10.61
CA ASP A 51 8.85 -1.03 -10.92
C ASP A 51 9.69 0.22 -11.18
N PHE A 52 9.16 1.16 -11.97
CA PHE A 52 9.83 2.43 -12.30
C PHE A 52 10.15 3.25 -11.04
N TYR A 53 9.19 3.35 -10.12
CA TYR A 53 9.36 4.11 -8.88
C TYR A 53 10.06 3.32 -7.76
N GLN A 54 10.29 2.02 -7.97
CA GLN A 54 10.83 1.07 -7.00
C GLN A 54 10.03 1.03 -5.70
N ILE A 55 8.71 0.91 -5.82
CA ILE A 55 7.77 0.81 -4.69
C ILE A 55 6.79 -0.33 -4.90
N SER A 56 6.08 -0.73 -3.85
CA SER A 56 4.99 -1.70 -3.98
C SER A 56 3.77 -1.10 -4.69
N LEU A 57 2.93 -1.97 -5.28
CA LEU A 57 1.67 -1.57 -5.88
C LEU A 57 0.73 -0.92 -4.85
N ASP A 58 0.74 -1.40 -3.61
CA ASP A 58 -0.01 -0.80 -2.51
C ASP A 58 0.42 0.63 -2.24
N GLU A 59 1.72 0.91 -2.17
CA GLU A 59 2.25 2.27 -2.01
C GLU A 59 1.88 3.16 -3.21
N LEU A 60 1.99 2.64 -4.44
CA LEU A 60 1.59 3.35 -5.65
C LEU A 60 0.10 3.74 -5.60
N CYS A 61 -0.75 2.87 -5.06
CA CYS A 61 -2.18 3.10 -4.88
C CYS A 61 -2.52 3.93 -3.62
N GLY A 62 -1.53 4.33 -2.83
CA GLY A 62 -1.73 5.05 -1.57
C GLY A 62 -2.27 4.19 -0.42
N ARG A 63 -2.19 2.86 -0.53
CA ARG A 63 -2.54 1.88 0.52
C ARG A 63 -1.38 1.64 1.47
N THR A 64 -0.93 2.70 2.16
CA THR A 64 0.21 2.60 3.10
C THR A 64 -0.16 2.05 4.48
N LYS A 65 -1.46 1.96 4.80
CA LYS A 65 -1.95 1.43 6.08
C LYS A 65 -2.76 0.16 5.82
N ILE A 66 -2.24 -0.97 6.29
CA ILE A 66 -3.04 -2.19 6.41
C ILE A 66 -4.06 -1.93 7.52
N PRO A 67 -5.38 -2.04 7.26
CA PRO A 67 -6.36 -1.95 8.34
C PRO A 67 -6.10 -3.09 9.31
N VAL A 68 -5.59 -2.77 10.51
CA VAL A 68 -5.43 -3.75 11.58
C VAL A 68 -6.82 -4.14 12.05
N TYR A 69 -7.29 -5.32 11.64
CA TYR A 69 -8.54 -5.85 12.14
C TYR A 69 -8.37 -6.20 13.62
N LYS A 70 -8.84 -5.31 14.52
CA LYS A 70 -8.88 -5.58 15.95
C LYS A 70 -9.90 -6.69 16.21
N ASN A 71 -9.45 -7.94 16.25
CA ASN A 71 -10.27 -9.02 16.75
C ASN A 71 -10.30 -8.95 18.29
N SER A 72 -11.30 -8.26 18.84
CA SER A 72 -11.52 -8.11 20.28
C SER A 72 -11.70 -9.45 20.99
N LYS A 73 -12.22 -10.46 20.29
CA LYS A 73 -12.46 -11.81 20.79
C LYS A 73 -11.17 -12.61 20.97
N ILE A 74 -10.19 -12.45 20.07
CA ILE A 74 -8.87 -13.07 20.21
C ILE A 74 -8.09 -12.43 21.37
N LYS A 75 -8.14 -11.10 21.52
CA LYS A 75 -7.48 -10.42 22.64
C LYS A 75 -8.02 -10.88 23.99
N SER A 76 -9.34 -10.95 24.15
CA SER A 76 -9.95 -11.43 25.40
C SER A 76 -9.63 -12.90 25.67
N MET A 77 -9.58 -13.74 24.63
CA MET A 77 -9.25 -15.17 24.76
C MET A 77 -7.78 -15.42 25.16
N ILE A 78 -6.83 -14.66 24.59
CA ILE A 78 -5.41 -14.74 24.98
C ILE A 78 -5.20 -14.25 26.41
N LEU A 79 -5.84 -13.14 26.80
CA LEU A 79 -5.77 -12.62 28.17
C LEU A 79 -6.37 -13.58 29.20
N ALA A 80 -7.48 -14.23 28.87
CA ALA A 80 -8.10 -15.24 29.73
C ALA A 80 -7.17 -16.46 29.93
N ASN A 81 -6.55 -16.95 28.86
CA ASN A 81 -5.61 -18.08 28.93
C ASN A 81 -4.30 -17.74 29.66
N ALA A 82 -3.80 -16.51 29.55
CA ALA A 82 -2.63 -16.08 30.32
C ALA A 82 -2.92 -16.03 31.83
N CYS A 83 -4.14 -15.60 32.20
CA CYS A 83 -4.57 -15.56 33.60
C CYS A 83 -4.69 -16.96 34.21
N THR A 84 -5.28 -17.92 33.49
CA THR A 84 -5.41 -19.31 33.96
C THR A 84 -4.05 -20.00 34.06
N LEU A 85 -3.15 -19.78 33.12
CA LEU A 85 -1.78 -20.29 33.19
C LEU A 85 -1.00 -19.70 34.37
N TRP A 86 -1.16 -18.41 34.67
CA TRP A 86 -0.53 -17.78 35.84
C TRP A 86 -1.06 -18.34 37.16
N THR A 87 -2.37 -18.54 37.30
CA THR A 87 -2.96 -19.13 38.52
C THR A 87 -2.55 -20.59 38.72
N CYS A 88 -2.39 -21.35 37.64
CA CYS A 88 -1.89 -22.72 37.70
C CYS A 88 -0.39 -22.76 38.02
N PHE A 89 0.40 -21.82 37.51
CA PHE A 89 1.84 -21.74 37.77
C PHE A 89 2.15 -21.33 39.22
N THR A 90 1.41 -20.37 39.79
CA THR A 90 1.60 -19.96 41.19
C THR A 90 1.12 -20.99 42.20
N SER A 91 0.10 -21.78 41.85
CA SER A 91 -0.37 -22.88 42.71
C SER A 91 0.53 -24.12 42.66
N ALA A 92 1.35 -24.28 41.61
CA ALA A 92 2.27 -25.41 41.46
C ALA A 92 3.62 -25.23 42.18
N HIS A 93 3.95 -23.99 42.60
CA HIS A 93 5.19 -23.64 43.30
C HIS A 93 5.00 -23.29 44.78
N ARG A 94 3.90 -23.76 45.40
CA ARG A 94 3.63 -23.63 46.83
C ARG A 94 3.64 -25.00 47.50
#